data_AF-A0A1B6GJ40-F1
#
_entry.id   AF-A0A1B6GJ40-F1
#
_cell.length_a   1.000
_cell.length_b   1.000
_cell.length_c   1.000
_cell.angle_alpha   90.00
_cell.angle_beta   90.00
_cell.angle_gamma   90.00
#
_symmetry.space_group_name_H-M   'P 1'
#
loop_
_entity.id
_entity.type
_entity.pdbx_description
1 polymer ?
#
loop_
_entity_poly.entity_id
_entity_poly.type
_entity_poly.pdbx_seq_one_letter_code
_entity_poly.pdbx_strand_id
1 'polypeptide(L)'
;AAFFYSDDCKQCDRVLAEIEHIDDEAEGAGIDFVKIDDKKMAKEFGVFALPAVLFFKMSSKEPVIYAGDLYEEQDILNWLMTQKDPSGDVIDEVEGDVLLKTIQESEALAVYFYKTDECDQCKEILEELENIDDDCDRHG
;
A
#
# COMPACT_ATOMS: atom_id res chain seq x y z
N ALA A 1 1.15 0.16 -10.33
CA ALA A 1 -0.11 -0.61 -10.42
C ALA A 1 -0.49 -0.87 -11.88
N ALA A 2 -1.35 -1.86 -12.14
CA ALA A 2 -1.84 -2.15 -13.48
C ALA A 2 -3.38 -2.13 -13.50
N PHE A 3 -3.95 -1.37 -14.43
CA PHE A 3 -5.37 -1.34 -14.72
C PHE A 3 -5.68 -2.22 -15.93
N PHE A 4 -6.38 -3.33 -15.69
CA PHE A 4 -6.87 -4.21 -16.74
C PHE A 4 -8.24 -3.73 -17.21
N TYR A 5 -8.37 -3.51 -18.52
CA TYR A 5 -9.59 -3.05 -19.15
C TYR A 5 -9.87 -3.81 -20.45
N SER A 6 -10.97 -3.47 -21.11
CA SER A 6 -11.31 -3.97 -22.44
C SER A 6 -12.27 -3.02 -23.15
N ASP A 7 -12.21 -2.94 -24.47
CA ASP A 7 -13.09 -2.08 -25.28
C ASP A 7 -14.59 -2.42 -25.17
N ASP A 8 -14.94 -3.66 -24.83
CA ASP A 8 -16.34 -4.09 -24.62
C ASP A 8 -16.86 -3.83 -23.19
N CYS A 9 -16.06 -3.22 -22.33
CA CYS A 9 -16.36 -2.94 -20.94
C CYS A 9 -17.01 -1.56 -20.76
N LYS A 10 -18.32 -1.54 -20.51
CA LYS A 10 -19.09 -0.29 -20.34
C LYS A 10 -18.70 0.56 -19.13
N GLN A 11 -18.10 -0.05 -18.13
CA GLN A 11 -17.73 0.61 -16.87
C GLN A 11 -16.29 1.10 -16.88
N CYS A 12 -15.46 0.61 -17.83
CA CYS A 12 -14.03 0.86 -17.83
C CYS A 12 -13.67 2.33 -18.06
N ASP A 13 -14.41 3.05 -18.91
CA ASP A 13 -14.16 4.48 -19.14
C ASP A 13 -14.38 5.31 -17.88
N ARG A 14 -15.40 4.95 -17.09
CA ARG A 14 -15.68 5.65 -15.83
C ARG A 14 -14.60 5.36 -14.80
N VAL A 15 -14.28 4.09 -14.58
CA VAL A 15 -13.22 3.70 -13.63
C VAL A 15 -11.86 4.27 -14.03
N LEU A 16 -11.57 4.34 -15.34
CA LEU A 16 -10.36 4.97 -15.83
C LEU A 16 -10.28 6.44 -15.43
N ALA A 17 -11.40 7.19 -15.51
CA ALA A 17 -11.43 8.58 -15.07
C ALA A 17 -11.14 8.72 -13.55
N GLU A 18 -11.69 7.84 -12.72
CA GLU A 18 -11.37 7.81 -11.28
C GLU A 18 -9.88 7.51 -11.02
N ILE A 19 -9.26 6.62 -11.82
CA ILE A 19 -7.82 6.32 -11.72
C ILE A 19 -6.97 7.52 -12.19
N GLU A 20 -7.39 8.20 -13.25
CA GLU A 20 -6.69 9.41 -13.75
C GLU A 20 -6.70 10.55 -12.72
N HIS A 21 -7.67 10.61 -11.81
CA HIS A 21 -7.69 11.61 -10.73
C HIS A 21 -6.60 11.37 -9.67
N ILE A 22 -6.18 10.13 -9.45
CA ILE A 22 -5.18 9.77 -8.43
C ILE A 22 -3.78 9.53 -9.01
N ASP A 23 -3.61 9.67 -10.33
CA ASP A 23 -2.36 9.33 -11.05
C ASP A 23 -1.17 10.15 -10.55
N ASP A 24 -1.33 11.48 -10.44
CA ASP A 24 -0.29 12.39 -9.96
C ASP A 24 0.14 12.06 -8.50
N GLU A 25 -0.82 11.68 -7.64
CA GLU A 25 -0.55 11.33 -6.23
C GLU A 25 0.13 9.96 -6.12
N ALA A 26 -0.30 8.98 -6.92
CA ALA A 26 0.32 7.66 -6.98
C ALA A 26 1.76 7.74 -7.55
N GLU A 27 1.99 8.53 -8.60
CA GLU A 27 3.33 8.78 -9.15
C GLU A 27 4.23 9.47 -8.11
N GLY A 28 3.69 10.44 -7.36
CA GLY A 28 4.39 11.09 -6.25
C GLY A 28 4.89 10.11 -5.17
N ALA A 29 4.14 9.03 -4.93
CA ALA A 29 4.53 7.94 -4.03
C ALA A 29 5.39 6.84 -4.70
N GLY A 30 5.77 7.02 -5.97
CA GLY A 30 6.58 6.07 -6.74
C GLY A 30 5.80 4.84 -7.22
N ILE A 31 4.49 4.96 -7.43
CA ILE A 31 3.61 3.91 -7.94
C ILE A 31 3.18 4.26 -9.37
N ASP A 32 3.87 3.71 -10.37
CA ASP A 32 3.51 3.94 -11.77
C ASP A 32 2.23 3.17 -12.16
N PHE A 33 1.27 3.83 -12.81
CA PHE A 33 0.10 3.17 -13.41
C PHE A 33 0.34 2.76 -14.86
N VAL A 34 -0.05 1.52 -15.19
CA VAL A 34 -0.08 1.04 -16.58
C VAL A 34 -1.46 0.50 -16.95
N LYS A 35 -1.88 0.74 -18.19
CA LYS A 35 -3.14 0.21 -18.74
C LYS A 35 -2.87 -1.04 -19.58
N ILE A 36 -3.65 -2.10 -19.34
CA ILE A 36 -3.48 -3.39 -20.01
C ILE A 36 -4.81 -3.82 -20.65
N ASP A 37 -4.83 -3.94 -21.97
CA ASP A 37 -5.90 -4.57 -22.75
C ASP A 37 -5.43 -5.95 -23.24
N ASP A 38 -5.36 -6.90 -22.30
CA ASP A 38 -5.06 -8.30 -22.60
C ASP A 38 -5.89 -9.21 -21.69
N LYS A 39 -7.06 -9.65 -22.20
CA LYS A 39 -7.96 -10.57 -21.49
C LYS A 39 -7.33 -11.91 -21.15
N LYS A 40 -6.33 -12.36 -21.92
CA LYS A 40 -5.67 -13.63 -21.66
C LYS A 40 -4.72 -13.48 -20.47
N MET A 41 -3.91 -12.43 -20.46
CA MET A 41 -3.05 -12.08 -19.34
C MET A 41 -3.85 -11.81 -18.07
N ALA A 42 -4.97 -11.10 -18.16
CA ALA A 42 -5.88 -10.86 -17.04
C ALA A 42 -6.28 -12.19 -16.36
N LYS A 43 -6.70 -13.19 -17.15
CA LYS A 43 -7.06 -14.52 -16.65
C LYS A 43 -5.88 -15.27 -16.04
N GLU A 44 -4.67 -15.12 -16.57
CA GLU A 44 -3.45 -15.71 -16.00
C GLU A 44 -3.16 -15.16 -14.60
N PHE A 45 -3.50 -13.90 -14.33
CA PHE A 45 -3.42 -13.28 -13.01
C PHE A 45 -4.69 -13.44 -12.15
N GLY A 46 -5.65 -14.28 -12.57
CA GLY A 46 -6.87 -14.56 -11.78
C GLY A 46 -7.98 -13.52 -11.94
N VAL A 47 -7.89 -12.62 -12.92
CA VAL A 47 -8.93 -11.62 -13.23
C VAL A 47 -9.92 -12.22 -14.23
N PHE A 48 -11.15 -12.46 -13.77
CA PHE A 48 -12.24 -13.01 -14.59
C PHE A 48 -13.31 -11.98 -14.96
N ALA A 49 -13.27 -10.78 -14.36
CA ALA A 49 -14.14 -9.65 -14.64
C ALA A 49 -13.30 -8.39 -14.84
N LEU A 50 -13.72 -7.55 -15.78
CA LEU A 50 -13.08 -6.26 -16.08
C LEU A 50 -14.11 -5.14 -15.81
N PRO A 51 -13.68 -3.96 -15.33
CA PRO A 51 -12.29 -3.57 -15.06
C PRO A 51 -11.68 -4.22 -13.81
N ALA A 52 -10.35 -4.19 -13.68
CA ALA A 52 -9.65 -4.60 -12.46
C ALA A 52 -8.35 -3.79 -12.25
N VAL A 53 -8.01 -3.53 -10.98
CA VAL A 53 -6.75 -2.89 -10.58
C VAL A 53 -5.89 -3.89 -9.81
N LEU A 54 -4.64 -4.04 -10.23
CA LEU A 54 -3.67 -4.97 -9.66
C LEU A 54 -2.43 -4.21 -9.17
N PHE A 55 -1.91 -4.60 -8.01
CA PHE A 55 -0.64 -4.11 -7.49
C PHE A 55 0.44 -5.18 -7.61
N PHE A 56 1.55 -4.83 -8.25
CA PHE A 56 2.69 -5.72 -8.45
C PHE A 56 3.83 -5.29 -7.52
N LYS A 57 4.17 -6.15 -6.55
CA LYS A 57 5.34 -5.95 -5.69
C LYS A 57 6.59 -6.46 -6.41
N MET A 58 7.68 -5.69 -6.45
CA MET A 58 8.93 -6.13 -7.10
C MET A 58 9.52 -7.41 -6.49
N SER A 59 9.19 -7.70 -5.24
CA SER A 59 9.62 -8.89 -4.50
C SER A 59 8.72 -10.12 -4.70
N SER A 60 7.55 -9.97 -5.33
CA SER A 60 6.56 -11.04 -5.54
C SER A 60 6.26 -11.25 -7.02
N LYS A 61 6.02 -12.50 -7.39
CA LYS A 61 5.52 -12.84 -8.74
C LYS A 61 4.01 -12.77 -8.84
N GLU A 62 3.30 -12.83 -7.72
CA GLU A 62 1.85 -12.80 -7.66
C GLU A 62 1.40 -11.37 -7.32
N PRO A 63 0.56 -10.74 -8.16
CA PRO A 63 -0.01 -9.44 -7.86
C PRO A 63 -1.14 -9.55 -6.83
N VAL A 64 -1.42 -8.44 -6.16
CA VAL A 64 -2.59 -8.30 -5.30
C VAL A 64 -3.70 -7.63 -6.13
N ILE A 65 -4.88 -8.25 -6.16
CA ILE A 65 -6.05 -7.72 -6.87
C ILE A 65 -6.84 -6.84 -5.91
N TYR A 66 -7.19 -5.62 -6.32
CA TYR A 66 -8.07 -4.77 -5.55
C TYR A 66 -9.50 -5.33 -5.55
N ALA A 67 -10.09 -5.45 -4.36
CA ALA A 67 -11.41 -6.05 -4.16
C ALA A 67 -12.48 -5.03 -3.68
N GLY A 68 -12.13 -3.75 -3.59
CA GLY A 68 -13.02 -2.67 -3.17
C GLY A 68 -13.82 -2.05 -4.32
N ASP A 69 -14.40 -0.87 -4.07
CA ASP A 69 -15.19 -0.15 -5.06
C ASP A 69 -14.28 0.62 -6.03
N LEU A 70 -14.36 0.27 -7.32
CA LEU A 70 -13.58 0.93 -8.37
C LEU A 70 -14.10 2.32 -8.75
N TYR A 71 -15.20 2.78 -8.15
CA TYR A 71 -15.73 4.14 -8.30
C TYR A 71 -15.29 5.10 -7.19
N GLU A 72 -14.63 4.61 -6.14
CA GLU A 72 -14.14 5.42 -5.02
C GLU A 72 -12.62 5.58 -5.16
N GLU A 73 -12.19 6.62 -5.86
CA GLU A 73 -10.77 6.87 -6.19
C GLU A 73 -9.86 6.90 -4.94
N GLN A 74 -10.36 7.49 -3.85
CA GLN A 74 -9.60 7.58 -2.59
C GLN A 74 -9.35 6.21 -1.95
N ASP A 75 -10.31 5.29 -2.06
CA ASP A 75 -10.16 3.93 -1.52
C ASP A 75 -9.13 3.13 -2.32
N ILE A 76 -9.06 3.35 -3.64
CA ILE A 76 -8.03 2.76 -4.50
C ILE A 76 -6.67 3.32 -4.09
N LEU A 77 -6.54 4.63 -3.94
CA LEU A 77 -5.29 5.28 -3.58
C LEU A 77 -4.77 4.80 -2.22
N ASN A 78 -5.61 4.80 -1.19
CA ASN A 78 -5.25 4.32 0.14
C ASN A 78 -4.77 2.87 0.08
N TRP A 79 -5.48 2.01 -0.67
CA TRP A 79 -5.05 0.62 -0.85
C TRP A 79 -3.68 0.51 -1.54
N LEU A 80 -3.38 1.36 -2.54
CA LEU A 80 -2.07 1.37 -3.19
C LEU A 80 -0.95 1.73 -2.21
N MET A 81 -1.18 2.71 -1.35
CA MET A 81 -0.23 3.12 -0.31
C MET A 81 0.05 1.96 0.65
N THR A 82 -0.98 1.32 1.20
CA THR A 82 -0.84 0.13 2.04
C THR A 82 -0.13 -1.02 1.33
N GLN A 83 -0.35 -1.22 0.03
CA GLN A 83 0.36 -2.28 -0.70
C GLN A 83 1.84 -1.96 -0.92
N LYS A 84 2.15 -0.67 -1.17
CA LYS A 84 3.50 -0.16 -1.40
C LYS A 84 4.34 -0.18 -0.13
N ASP A 85 3.72 0.15 0.99
CA ASP A 85 4.33 0.13 2.30
C ASP A 85 3.37 -0.47 3.34
N PRO A 86 3.39 -1.81 3.50
CA PRO A 86 2.59 -2.48 4.53
C PRO A 86 3.07 -2.18 5.95
N SER A 87 4.27 -1.60 6.09
CA SER A 87 4.84 -1.13 7.36
C SER A 87 4.39 0.29 7.70
N GLY A 88 3.84 1.06 6.75
CA GLY A 88 3.26 2.37 7.04
C GLY A 88 1.98 2.33 7.90
N ASP A 89 1.55 1.13 8.32
CA ASP A 89 0.48 0.92 9.30
C ASP A 89 1.02 0.24 10.59
N VAL A 90 2.34 0.03 10.72
CA VAL A 90 3.00 -0.65 11.86
C VAL A 90 4.40 -0.10 12.16
N ILE A 91 4.63 0.35 13.40
CA ILE A 91 5.89 0.84 13.95
C ILE A 91 7.04 -0.13 13.66
N ASP A 92 8.15 0.43 13.17
CA ASP A 92 9.32 -0.35 12.76
C ASP A 92 9.90 -1.20 13.90
N GLU A 93 9.88 -2.53 13.72
CA GLU A 93 10.60 -3.47 14.60
C GLU A 93 12.03 -3.69 14.07
N VAL A 94 13.04 -3.26 14.83
CA VAL A 94 14.45 -3.32 14.42
C VAL A 94 15.32 -4.14 15.38
N GLU A 95 16.28 -4.88 14.82
CA GLU A 95 17.32 -5.56 15.59
C GLU A 95 18.38 -4.57 16.11
N GLY A 96 19.13 -4.96 17.15
CA GLY A 96 19.97 -4.05 17.92
C GLY A 96 21.11 -3.38 17.14
N ASP A 97 21.66 -4.04 16.13
CA ASP A 97 22.69 -3.47 15.25
C ASP A 97 22.10 -2.42 14.29
N VAL A 98 20.90 -2.67 13.77
CA VAL A 98 20.14 -1.72 12.95
C VAL A 98 19.78 -0.50 13.79
N LEU A 99 19.26 -0.70 15.01
CA LEU A 99 18.93 0.39 15.94
C LEU A 99 20.12 1.33 16.20
N LEU A 100 21.32 0.77 16.42
CA LEU A 100 22.52 1.58 16.67
C LEU A 100 22.89 2.46 15.48
N LYS A 101 22.62 2.00 14.26
CA LYS A 101 22.81 2.78 13.05
C LYS A 101 21.74 3.87 12.95
N THR A 102 20.47 3.54 13.18
CA THR A 102 19.36 4.51 13.15
C THR A 102 19.60 5.66 14.13
N ILE A 103 20.07 5.38 15.35
CA ILE A 103 20.41 6.41 16.35
C ILE A 103 21.47 7.40 15.83
N GLN A 104 22.41 6.97 14.98
CA GLN A 104 23.44 7.85 14.43
C GLN A 104 22.94 8.73 13.28
N GLU A 105 21.88 8.29 12.61
CA GLU A 105 21.34 8.93 11.40
C GLU A 105 20.14 9.84 11.70
N SER A 106 19.47 9.66 12.84
CA SER A 106 18.29 10.44 13.24
C SER A 106 18.63 11.64 14.15
N GLU A 107 18.00 12.80 13.91
CA GLU A 107 18.12 13.98 14.79
C GLU A 107 17.36 13.78 16.12
N ALA A 108 16.21 13.10 16.06
CA ALA A 108 15.44 12.64 17.22
C ALA A 108 14.84 11.25 16.90
N LEU A 109 14.84 10.35 17.88
CA LEU A 109 14.32 8.99 17.74
C LEU A 109 13.63 8.56 19.03
N ALA A 110 12.38 8.11 18.94
CA ALA A 110 11.67 7.42 20.02
C ALA A 110 11.78 5.91 19.80
N VAL A 111 12.09 5.15 20.86
CA VAL A 111 12.29 3.70 20.77
C VAL A 111 11.52 3.03 21.89
N TYR A 112 10.67 2.06 21.54
CA TYR A 112 9.93 1.26 22.49
C TYR A 112 10.54 -0.14 22.61
N PHE A 113 11.13 -0.45 23.77
CA PHE A 113 11.64 -1.79 24.08
C PHE A 113 10.58 -2.59 24.81
N TYR A 114 10.21 -3.76 24.27
CA TYR A 114 9.24 -4.65 24.88
C TYR A 114 9.69 -6.11 24.82
N LYS A 115 8.99 -6.98 25.57
CA LYS A 115 9.18 -8.43 25.47
C LYS A 115 8.14 -9.02 24.54
N THR A 116 8.59 -9.87 23.63
CA THR A 116 7.72 -10.62 22.71
C THR A 116 6.88 -11.68 23.44
N ASP A 117 7.32 -12.13 24.62
CA ASP A 117 6.65 -13.11 25.46
C ASP A 117 6.16 -12.50 26.79
N GLU A 118 4.96 -12.92 27.21
CA GLU A 118 4.34 -12.56 28.50
C GLU A 118 4.16 -11.04 28.73
N CYS A 119 3.69 -10.32 27.71
CA CYS A 119 3.29 -8.93 27.85
C CYS A 119 1.93 -8.62 27.20
N ASP A 120 0.86 -8.79 27.99
CA ASP A 120 -0.51 -8.52 27.51
C ASP A 120 -0.73 -7.03 27.17
N GLN A 121 -0.07 -6.13 27.92
CA GLN A 121 -0.20 -4.68 27.74
C GLN A 121 0.64 -4.13 26.57
N CYS A 122 1.66 -4.88 26.11
CA CYS A 122 2.55 -4.38 25.07
C CYS A 122 1.82 -4.21 23.73
N LYS A 123 0.81 -5.05 23.46
CA LYS A 123 0.01 -4.94 22.25
C LYS A 123 -0.84 -3.68 22.21
N GLU A 124 -1.49 -3.36 23.34
CA GLU A 124 -2.26 -2.11 23.47
C GLU A 124 -1.35 -0.89 23.31
N ILE A 125 -0.13 -0.93 23.87
CA ILE A 125 0.83 0.16 23.72
C ILE A 125 1.30 0.30 22.27
N LEU A 126 1.54 -0.80 21.56
CA LEU A 126 1.91 -0.76 20.15
C LEU A 126 0.79 -0.13 19.32
N GLU A 127 -0.47 -0.53 19.52
CA GLU A 127 -1.63 0.07 18.83
C GLU A 127 -1.75 1.59 19.08
N GLU A 128 -1.46 2.05 20.30
CA GLU A 128 -1.47 3.49 20.59
C GLU A 128 -0.25 4.22 19.99
N LEU A 129 0.91 3.54 19.91
CA LEU A 129 2.11 4.09 19.29
C LEU A 129 1.95 4.20 17.76
N GLU A 130 1.21 3.30 17.11
CA GLU A 130 0.85 3.44 15.69
C GLU A 130 0.13 4.74 15.40
N ASN A 131 -0.85 5.10 16.23
CA ASN A 131 -1.58 6.35 16.05
C ASN A 131 -0.65 7.58 16.11
N ILE A 132 0.44 7.48 16.87
CA ILE A 132 1.43 8.55 17.00
C ILE A 132 2.40 8.54 15.82
N ASP A 133 2.81 7.35 15.35
CA ASP A 133 3.68 7.18 14.18
C ASP A 133 3.01 7.75 12.92
N ASP A 134 1.75 7.37 12.68
CA ASP A 134 0.88 7.92 11.63
C ASP A 134 0.80 9.46 11.68
N ASP A 135 0.61 10.02 12.87
CA ASP A 135 0.50 11.48 13.06
C ASP A 135 1.85 12.18 12.83
N CYS A 136 2.96 11.55 13.21
CA CYS A 136 4.31 12.04 12.92
C CYS A 136 4.58 12.06 11.41
N ASP A 137 4.25 11.00 10.68
CA ASP A 137 4.43 10.91 9.23
C ASP A 137 3.59 11.95 8.46
N ARG A 138 2.40 12.28 8.99
CA ARG A 138 1.53 13.31 8.41
C ARG A 138 2.01 14.74 8.65
N HIS A 139 2.85 14.98 9.65
CA HIS A 139 3.12 16.33 10.16
C HIS A 139 4.60 16.70 10.32
N GLY A 140 5.53 15.73 10.22
CA GLY A 140 6.98 15.92 10.23
C GLY A 140 7.53 16.37 8.88
#